data_AF-A0A1F9G2I7-F1
#
_entry.id   AF-A0A1F9G2I7-F1
#
_cell.length_a   1.000
_cell.length_b   1.000
_cell.length_c   1.000
_cell.angle_alpha   90.00
_cell.angle_beta   90.00
_cell.angle_gamma   90.00
#
_symmetry.space_group_name_H-M   'P 1'
#
loop_
_entity.id
_entity.type
_entity.pdbx_description
1 polymer ?
#
loop_
_entity_poly.entity_id
_entity_poly.type
_entity_poly.pdbx_seq_one_letter_code
_entity_poly.pdbx_strand_id
1 'polypeptide(L)'
;MITLRIALNNLIASRRRTMFLGAALFLVTMFFVLLLAVTGGVLDNLMRAATTISSGHVNIGGYYKTTPSDSQTIVLEVSELRQAAKEALPDAVRIVDRMRGWGKIISDQGTQQVGINGVDLAEDAELRRILVLAPAKDYLDSPTDPELVKGRIEDLGKPGSLVVFASTAKRLKVDVGDAVTLRTETLKGQSNTAEATVVAVVRDLGLLSTWASFVPKESVRELYQLKPDVSGVVQIWLKDIDRSEAAMNDLRKHLDAKGYAQLEHDGQPFFIKLLQTVPNEDWTGAKLDVTTWEDEASFLVQIIVGLRAMSFALIALLAVVIVIGITNTMTIAVRERTREIGTLRAVGMQRGRVLLLFMCEAVLLGLIAAGAGGVTGALVASVVDAAQLPLESVAVRAVLLSDALHLVPRVVDVALAVVVLTVISAAAALFPSMRAARITPVTAMQSAE
;
A
#
# COMPACT_ATOMS: atom_id res chain seq x y z
N MET A 1 23.67 -26.74 27.32
CA MET A 1 23.31 -25.89 28.47
C MET A 1 24.48 -25.10 29.05
N ILE A 2 25.64 -25.71 29.33
CA ILE A 2 26.78 -25.01 29.96
C ILE A 2 27.31 -23.84 29.11
N THR A 3 27.51 -24.03 27.80
CA THR A 3 28.02 -22.98 26.88
C THR A 3 27.13 -21.74 26.82
N LEU A 4 25.80 -21.94 26.82
CA LEU A 4 24.83 -20.84 26.78
C LEU A 4 24.86 -20.01 28.07
N ARG A 5 24.97 -20.67 29.22
CA ARG A 5 25.07 -20.01 30.53
C ARG A 5 26.36 -19.20 30.66
N ILE A 6 27.47 -19.73 30.16
CA ILE A 6 28.76 -19.01 30.13
C ILE A 6 28.66 -17.78 29.21
N ALA A 7 28.09 -17.92 28.01
CA ALA A 7 27.90 -16.81 27.10
C ALA A 7 27.02 -15.70 27.70
N LEU A 8 25.93 -16.05 28.39
CA LEU A 8 25.07 -15.09 29.08
C LEU A 8 25.81 -14.35 30.21
N ASN A 9 26.57 -15.08 31.04
CA ASN A 9 27.38 -14.48 32.10
C ASN A 9 28.45 -13.54 31.52
N ASN A 10 29.05 -13.91 30.39
CA ASN A 10 30.04 -13.08 29.69
C ASN A 10 29.45 -11.76 29.19
N LEU A 11 28.22 -11.78 28.67
CA LEU A 11 27.50 -10.57 28.26
C LEU A 11 27.24 -9.62 29.44
N ILE A 12 26.86 -10.18 30.59
CA ILE A 12 26.57 -9.43 31.82
C ILE A 12 27.85 -8.89 32.47
N ALA A 13 28.98 -9.59 32.35
CA ALA A 13 30.25 -9.13 32.91
C ALA A 13 30.80 -7.91 32.15
N SER A 14 30.63 -7.85 30.83
CA SER A 14 31.12 -6.74 29.99
C SER A 14 30.07 -5.63 29.73
N ARG A 15 29.35 -5.17 30.78
CA ARG A 15 28.15 -4.31 30.67
C ARG A 15 28.30 -3.13 29.72
N ARG A 16 29.36 -2.32 29.84
CA ARG A 16 29.53 -1.12 28.99
C ARG A 16 29.59 -1.46 27.50
N ARG A 17 30.39 -2.47 27.15
CA ARG A 17 30.57 -2.94 25.77
C ARG A 17 29.28 -3.53 25.21
N THR A 18 28.66 -4.43 25.97
CA THR A 18 27.41 -5.08 25.61
C THR A 18 26.28 -4.05 25.42
N MET A 19 26.24 -3.00 26.24
CA MET A 19 25.26 -1.92 26.11
C MET A 19 25.44 -1.08 24.85
N PHE A 20 26.66 -0.65 24.50
CA PHE A 20 26.87 0.14 23.28
C PHE A 20 26.44 -0.63 22.02
N LEU A 21 26.87 -1.89 21.92
CA LEU A 21 26.55 -2.70 20.75
C LEU A 21 25.08 -3.13 20.71
N GLY A 22 24.55 -3.50 21.87
CA GLY A 22 23.13 -3.79 22.03
C GLY A 22 22.26 -2.58 21.70
N ALA A 23 22.64 -1.36 22.10
CA ALA A 23 21.91 -0.14 21.79
C ALA A 23 21.88 0.17 20.29
N ALA A 24 23.01 -0.02 19.59
CA ALA A 24 23.05 0.17 18.14
C ALA A 24 22.13 -0.83 17.42
N LEU A 25 22.21 -2.11 17.78
CA LEU A 25 21.38 -3.17 17.18
C LEU A 25 19.89 -2.97 17.53
N PHE A 26 19.60 -2.55 18.76
CA PHE A 26 18.27 -2.17 19.22
C PHE A 26 17.68 -1.05 18.37
N LEU A 27 18.41 0.05 18.19
CA LEU A 27 17.93 1.21 17.43
C LEU A 27 17.68 0.84 15.96
N VAL A 28 18.60 0.13 15.33
CA VAL A 28 18.42 -0.29 13.93
C VAL A 28 17.22 -1.21 13.79
N THR A 29 17.01 -2.15 14.71
CA THR A 29 15.84 -3.04 14.67
C THR A 29 14.55 -2.26 14.90
N MET A 30 14.54 -1.31 15.84
CA MET A 30 13.41 -0.43 16.12
C MET A 30 13.03 0.39 14.89
N PHE A 31 14.00 1.07 14.26
CA PHE A 31 13.75 1.84 13.04
C PHE A 31 13.32 0.96 11.87
N PHE A 32 13.88 -0.24 11.74
CA PHE A 32 13.48 -1.17 10.69
C PHE A 32 12.01 -1.58 10.86
N VAL A 33 11.61 -1.96 12.07
CA VAL A 33 10.21 -2.32 12.36
C VAL A 33 9.27 -1.14 12.13
N LEU A 34 9.64 0.07 12.55
CA LEU A 34 8.86 1.28 12.28
C LEU A 34 8.68 1.52 10.77
N LEU A 35 9.75 1.36 9.99
CA LEU A 35 9.73 1.54 8.55
C LEU A 35 8.86 0.49 7.84
N LEU A 36 8.90 -0.77 8.30
CA LEU A 36 8.01 -1.83 7.85
C LEU A 36 6.55 -1.53 8.21
N ALA A 37 6.29 -1.03 9.42
CA ALA A 37 4.94 -0.69 9.85
C ALA A 37 4.34 0.47 9.03
N VAL A 38 5.14 1.51 8.72
CA VAL A 38 4.75 2.59 7.80
C VAL A 38 4.44 2.03 6.41
N THR A 39 5.34 1.22 5.86
CA THR A 39 5.15 0.62 4.52
C THR A 39 3.90 -0.28 4.46
N GLY A 40 3.64 -1.05 5.53
CA GLY A 40 2.46 -1.88 5.67
C GLY A 40 1.17 -1.06 5.79
N GLY A 41 1.20 0.06 6.50
CA GLY A 41 0.07 0.99 6.61
C GLY A 41 -0.25 1.69 5.28
N VAL A 42 0.77 2.14 4.55
CA VAL A 42 0.60 2.69 3.19
C VAL A 42 -0.04 1.65 2.26
N LEU A 43 0.41 0.39 2.30
CA LEU A 43 -0.20 -0.69 1.53
C LEU A 43 -1.67 -0.92 1.91
N ASP A 44 -2.00 -0.98 3.20
CA ASP A 44 -3.38 -1.17 3.66
C ASP A 44 -4.31 -0.03 3.20
N ASN A 45 -3.86 1.22 3.33
CA ASN A 45 -4.61 2.39 2.87
C ASN A 45 -4.84 2.37 1.36
N LEU A 46 -3.82 1.97 0.61
CA LEU A 46 -3.88 1.88 -0.84
C LEU A 46 -4.83 0.79 -1.31
N MET A 47 -4.79 -0.40 -0.69
CA MET A 47 -5.74 -1.48 -0.96
C MET A 47 -7.17 -1.02 -0.67
N ARG A 48 -7.40 -0.39 0.49
CA ARG A 48 -8.72 0.15 0.86
C ARG A 48 -9.19 1.22 -0.11
N ALA A 49 -8.35 2.18 -0.47
CA ALA A 49 -8.71 3.27 -1.38
C ALA A 49 -9.02 2.75 -2.79
N ALA A 50 -8.20 1.84 -3.32
CA ALA A 50 -8.40 1.25 -4.64
C ALA A 50 -9.70 0.44 -4.73
N THR A 51 -9.95 -0.45 -3.75
CA THR A 51 -11.16 -1.31 -3.71
C THR A 51 -12.45 -0.57 -3.34
N THR A 52 -12.32 0.67 -2.86
CA THR A 52 -13.45 1.54 -2.50
C THR A 52 -13.87 2.44 -3.68
N ILE A 53 -12.91 3.16 -4.24
CA ILE A 53 -13.19 4.30 -5.13
C ILE A 53 -13.24 3.86 -6.58
N SER A 54 -12.26 3.07 -7.02
CA SER A 54 -11.98 2.86 -8.45
C SER A 54 -12.19 1.42 -8.94
N SER A 55 -12.18 0.45 -8.04
CA SER A 55 -12.07 -0.98 -8.39
C SER A 55 -12.89 -1.87 -7.45
N GLY A 56 -13.46 -2.96 -7.97
CA GLY A 56 -13.85 -4.14 -7.17
C GLY A 56 -12.65 -5.08 -6.97
N HIS A 57 -12.85 -6.26 -6.39
CA HIS A 57 -11.80 -7.29 -6.32
C HIS A 57 -11.44 -7.82 -7.72
N VAL A 58 -12.48 -8.01 -8.54
CA VAL A 58 -12.38 -8.30 -9.98
C VAL A 58 -13.29 -7.34 -10.73
N ASN A 59 -12.84 -6.88 -11.89
CA ASN A 59 -13.51 -5.88 -12.70
C ASN A 59 -13.64 -6.39 -14.12
N ILE A 60 -14.77 -6.08 -14.76
CA ILE A 60 -14.98 -6.26 -16.19
C ILE A 60 -15.17 -4.87 -16.78
N GLY A 61 -14.07 -4.29 -17.25
CA GLY A 61 -14.08 -3.05 -18.02
C GLY A 61 -14.44 -3.34 -19.47
N GLY A 62 -14.97 -2.34 -20.16
CA GLY A 62 -15.25 -2.45 -21.59
C GLY A 62 -14.55 -1.36 -22.38
N TYR A 63 -13.98 -1.75 -23.51
CA TYR A 63 -13.46 -0.83 -24.51
C TYR A 63 -14.32 -0.92 -25.76
N TYR A 64 -14.74 0.24 -26.27
CA TYR A 64 -15.46 0.33 -27.53
C TYR A 64 -14.73 1.25 -28.50
N LYS A 65 -14.54 0.77 -29.73
CA LYS A 65 -13.85 1.50 -30.80
C LYS A 65 -14.74 1.63 -32.01
N THR A 66 -15.09 2.88 -32.35
CA THR A 66 -15.79 3.21 -33.60
C THR A 66 -14.79 3.29 -34.76
N THR A 67 -13.61 3.84 -34.50
CA THR A 67 -12.46 3.86 -35.40
C THR A 67 -11.23 3.32 -34.67
N PRO A 68 -10.17 2.88 -35.38
CA PRO A 68 -8.96 2.39 -34.73
C PRO A 68 -8.29 3.41 -33.79
N SER A 69 -8.52 4.71 -33.96
CA SER A 69 -7.91 5.76 -33.13
C SER A 69 -8.78 6.25 -31.97
N ASP A 70 -10.08 5.91 -31.95
CA ASP A 70 -11.02 6.36 -30.93
C ASP A 70 -11.43 5.20 -30.03
N SER A 71 -11.15 5.32 -28.74
CA SER A 71 -11.38 4.27 -27.74
C SER A 71 -12.06 4.84 -26.51
N GLN A 72 -13.19 4.23 -26.13
CA GLN A 72 -13.99 4.67 -25.00
C GLN A 72 -14.29 3.54 -24.03
N THR A 73 -14.70 3.93 -22.82
CA THR A 73 -14.95 3.03 -21.70
C THR A 73 -16.42 2.62 -21.68
N ILE A 74 -16.78 1.61 -22.48
CA ILE A 74 -18.15 1.19 -22.73
C ILE A 74 -18.25 -0.33 -22.61
N VAL A 75 -19.17 -0.77 -21.76
CA VAL A 75 -19.65 -2.14 -21.63
C VAL A 75 -21.06 -2.19 -22.21
N LEU A 76 -21.25 -2.98 -23.26
CA LEU A 76 -22.54 -3.25 -23.86
C LEU A 76 -23.25 -4.38 -23.10
N GLU A 77 -24.60 -4.38 -23.14
CA GLU A 77 -25.43 -5.47 -22.60
C GLU A 77 -25.09 -5.81 -21.13
N VAL A 78 -24.96 -4.76 -20.31
CA VAL A 78 -24.44 -4.90 -18.94
C VAL A 78 -25.30 -5.84 -18.09
N SER A 79 -26.60 -5.90 -18.35
CA SER A 79 -27.53 -6.80 -17.67
C SER A 79 -27.17 -8.27 -17.91
N GLU A 80 -26.88 -8.65 -19.15
CA GLU A 80 -26.45 -10.01 -19.50
C GLU A 80 -25.06 -10.33 -18.95
N LEU A 81 -24.14 -9.35 -19.03
CA LEU A 81 -22.79 -9.50 -18.50
C LEU A 81 -22.77 -9.69 -16.98
N ARG A 82 -23.62 -8.96 -16.24
CA ARG A 82 -23.78 -9.14 -14.78
C ARG A 82 -24.30 -10.54 -14.46
N GLN A 83 -25.24 -11.04 -15.25
CA GLN A 83 -25.76 -12.40 -15.09
C GLN A 83 -24.67 -13.46 -15.38
N ALA A 84 -23.88 -13.28 -16.45
CA ALA A 84 -22.74 -14.13 -16.75
C ALA A 84 -21.67 -14.11 -15.64
N ALA A 85 -21.37 -12.94 -15.08
CA ALA A 85 -20.45 -12.81 -13.95
C ALA A 85 -20.96 -13.56 -12.71
N LYS A 86 -22.26 -13.49 -12.43
CA LYS A 86 -22.90 -14.20 -11.32
C LYS A 86 -22.86 -15.72 -11.49
N GLU A 87 -23.02 -16.20 -12.72
CA GLU A 87 -22.91 -17.63 -13.05
C GLU A 87 -21.48 -18.15 -12.95
N ALA A 88 -20.51 -17.35 -13.39
CA ALA A 88 -19.08 -17.68 -13.29
C ALA A 88 -18.58 -17.69 -11.84
N LEU A 89 -19.07 -16.76 -11.01
CA LEU A 89 -18.58 -16.52 -9.66
C LEU A 89 -19.72 -16.58 -8.64
N PRO A 90 -20.20 -17.79 -8.28
CA PRO A 90 -21.29 -17.95 -7.32
C PRO A 90 -20.92 -17.48 -5.90
N ASP A 91 -19.63 -17.44 -5.57
CA ASP A 91 -19.10 -16.95 -4.29
C ASP A 91 -19.00 -15.41 -4.22
N ALA A 92 -19.38 -14.70 -5.29
CA ALA A 92 -19.37 -13.24 -5.31
C ALA A 92 -20.37 -12.69 -4.28
N VAL A 93 -19.87 -11.86 -3.37
CA VAL A 93 -20.69 -11.19 -2.35
C VAL A 93 -21.58 -10.14 -3.01
N ARG A 94 -21.05 -9.46 -4.04
CA ARG A 94 -21.73 -8.36 -4.71
C ARG A 94 -21.19 -8.12 -6.11
N ILE A 95 -22.10 -7.77 -7.01
CA ILE A 95 -21.81 -7.39 -8.40
C ILE A 95 -22.60 -6.11 -8.70
N VAL A 96 -21.88 -5.01 -8.87
CA VAL A 96 -22.43 -3.68 -9.17
C VAL A 96 -21.75 -3.16 -10.42
N ASP A 97 -22.49 -2.45 -11.26
CA ASP A 97 -21.90 -1.80 -12.42
C ASP A 97 -21.89 -0.27 -12.24
N ARG A 98 -20.83 0.37 -12.70
CA ARG A 98 -20.60 1.81 -12.59
C ARG A 98 -20.24 2.38 -13.96
N MET A 99 -20.67 3.61 -14.22
CA MET A 99 -20.23 4.34 -15.42
C MET A 99 -18.83 4.91 -15.16
N ARG A 100 -17.95 4.77 -16.15
CA ARG A 100 -16.64 5.42 -16.16
C ARG A 100 -16.71 6.54 -17.19
N GLY A 101 -16.63 7.78 -16.72
CA GLY A 101 -16.49 8.97 -17.55
C GLY A 101 -15.20 9.71 -17.20
N TRP A 102 -14.67 10.45 -18.15
CA TRP A 102 -13.55 11.38 -17.96
C TRP A 102 -13.94 12.76 -18.49
N GLY A 103 -13.75 13.79 -17.67
CA GLY A 103 -14.17 15.12 -18.05
C GLY A 103 -13.59 16.19 -17.13
N LYS A 104 -14.22 17.36 -17.16
CA LYS A 104 -13.85 18.49 -16.30
C LYS A 104 -15.08 19.01 -15.57
N ILE A 105 -14.91 19.35 -14.31
CA ILE A 105 -15.86 20.16 -13.55
C ILE A 105 -15.40 21.61 -13.69
N ILE A 106 -16.31 22.49 -14.09
CA ILE A 106 -16.09 23.91 -14.28
C ILE A 106 -17.00 24.66 -13.29
N SER A 107 -16.39 25.53 -12.52
CA SER A 107 -17.06 26.48 -11.61
C SER A 107 -16.68 27.91 -12.04
N ASP A 108 -17.31 28.91 -11.44
CA ASP A 108 -17.00 30.32 -11.71
C ASP A 108 -15.55 30.70 -11.36
N GLN A 109 -14.91 29.94 -10.46
CA GLN A 109 -13.62 30.29 -9.88
C GLN A 109 -12.48 29.34 -10.29
N GLY A 110 -12.80 28.21 -10.93
CA GLY A 110 -11.81 27.19 -11.24
C GLY A 110 -12.34 26.06 -12.11
N THR A 111 -11.42 25.30 -12.69
CA THR A 111 -11.72 24.09 -13.47
C THR A 111 -10.83 22.96 -12.99
N GLN A 112 -11.40 21.75 -12.87
CA GLN A 112 -10.66 20.58 -12.46
C GLN A 112 -10.98 19.39 -13.36
N GLN A 113 -9.94 18.68 -13.80
CA GLN A 113 -10.08 17.44 -14.54
C GLN A 113 -10.31 16.28 -13.56
N VAL A 114 -11.37 15.51 -13.80
CA VAL A 114 -11.82 14.43 -12.92
C VAL A 114 -12.43 13.28 -13.73
N GLY A 115 -12.36 12.09 -13.15
CA GLY A 115 -13.24 10.98 -13.48
C GLY A 115 -14.66 11.28 -12.98
N ILE A 116 -15.61 11.19 -13.89
CA ILE A 116 -17.05 11.33 -13.63
C ILE A 116 -17.60 9.92 -13.45
N ASN A 117 -17.71 9.46 -12.21
CA ASN A 117 -18.16 8.11 -11.90
C ASN A 117 -19.68 8.13 -11.71
N GLY A 118 -20.40 7.49 -12.64
CA GLY A 118 -21.84 7.35 -12.55
C GLY A 118 -22.20 6.15 -11.68
N VAL A 119 -22.94 6.39 -10.61
CA VAL A 119 -23.30 5.37 -9.61
C VAL A 119 -24.81 5.32 -9.38
N ASP A 120 -25.27 4.17 -8.91
CA ASP A 120 -26.61 4.02 -8.35
C ASP A 120 -26.46 3.76 -6.84
N LEU A 121 -26.83 4.75 -6.03
CA LEU A 121 -26.69 4.67 -4.57
C LEU A 121 -27.65 3.65 -3.94
N ALA A 122 -28.73 3.27 -4.65
CA ALA A 122 -29.65 2.24 -4.17
C ALA A 122 -29.04 0.83 -4.31
N GLU A 123 -28.29 0.59 -5.39
CA GLU A 123 -27.57 -0.68 -5.60
C GLU A 123 -26.22 -0.74 -4.87
N ASP A 124 -25.59 0.42 -4.62
CA ASP A 124 -24.27 0.52 -3.99
C ASP A 124 -24.30 1.04 -2.55
N ALA A 125 -24.95 0.27 -1.67
CA ALA A 125 -25.07 0.61 -0.25
C ALA A 125 -23.73 0.77 0.48
N GLU A 126 -22.67 0.11 0.01
CA GLU A 126 -21.34 0.21 0.62
C GLU A 126 -20.64 1.51 0.24
N LEU A 127 -20.79 1.99 -1.00
CA LEU A 127 -20.30 3.31 -1.39
C LEU A 127 -20.88 4.38 -0.46
N ARG A 128 -22.18 4.30 -0.14
CA ARG A 128 -22.83 5.21 0.82
C ARG A 128 -22.19 5.18 2.21
N ARG A 129 -21.72 4.01 2.68
CA ARG A 129 -21.09 3.86 4.00
C ARG A 129 -19.69 4.42 4.03
N ILE A 130 -18.96 4.33 2.92
CA ILE A 130 -17.57 4.73 2.85
C ILE A 130 -17.42 6.23 2.59
N LEU A 131 -18.36 6.83 1.86
CA LEU A 131 -18.42 8.27 1.70
C LEU A 131 -18.77 8.90 3.06
N VAL A 132 -17.84 9.68 3.60
CA VAL A 132 -18.02 10.43 4.86
C VAL A 132 -17.97 11.91 4.53
N LEU A 133 -18.94 12.68 5.01
CA LEU A 133 -19.00 14.12 4.77
C LEU A 133 -17.79 14.83 5.39
N ALA A 134 -17.25 15.81 4.66
CA ALA A 134 -16.14 16.63 5.12
C ALA A 134 -16.65 17.84 5.93
N PRO A 135 -15.98 18.21 7.04
CA PRO A 135 -16.20 19.50 7.68
C PRO A 135 -15.75 20.65 6.77
N ALA A 136 -16.40 21.81 6.92
CA ALA A 136 -16.17 22.99 6.09
C ALA A 136 -14.69 23.45 6.05
N LYS A 137 -13.95 23.31 7.15
CA LYS A 137 -12.51 23.65 7.22
C LYS A 137 -11.63 22.88 6.23
N ASP A 138 -12.06 21.70 5.79
CA ASP A 138 -11.24 20.86 4.91
C ASP A 138 -11.26 21.39 3.46
N TYR A 139 -12.29 22.15 3.08
CA TYR A 139 -12.46 22.61 1.71
C TYR A 139 -12.73 24.11 1.52
N LEU A 140 -13.05 24.86 2.59
CA LEU A 140 -13.20 26.31 2.56
C LEU A 140 -12.04 27.01 3.27
N ASP A 141 -11.51 28.09 2.68
CA ASP A 141 -10.37 28.82 3.24
C ASP A 141 -10.74 29.68 4.46
N SER A 142 -12.01 30.11 4.58
CA SER A 142 -12.50 30.93 5.70
C SER A 142 -13.98 30.63 6.00
N PRO A 143 -14.29 29.42 6.52
CA PRO A 143 -15.66 29.04 6.85
C PRO A 143 -16.18 29.82 8.05
N THR A 144 -17.48 30.15 8.03
CA THR A 144 -18.15 30.79 9.18
C THR A 144 -18.18 29.87 10.41
N ASP A 145 -18.31 28.56 10.18
CA ASP A 145 -18.18 27.51 11.19
C ASP A 145 -17.26 26.39 10.64
N PRO A 146 -16.03 26.25 11.16
CA PRO A 146 -15.05 25.27 10.67
C PRO A 146 -15.47 23.80 10.78
N GLU A 147 -16.25 23.43 11.79
CA GLU A 147 -16.66 22.04 12.03
C GLU A 147 -18.01 21.70 11.38
N LEU A 148 -18.65 22.69 10.74
CA LEU A 148 -19.94 22.48 10.08
C LEU A 148 -19.81 21.47 8.95
N VAL A 149 -20.63 20.44 9.01
CA VAL A 149 -20.76 19.42 7.96
C VAL A 149 -22.04 19.69 7.18
N LYS A 150 -21.91 19.99 5.89
CA LYS A 150 -23.05 20.30 4.99
C LYS A 150 -23.31 19.17 4.02
N GLY A 151 -24.55 19.14 3.51
CA GLY A 151 -24.96 18.22 2.45
C GLY A 151 -25.41 16.86 2.96
N ARG A 152 -25.92 16.06 2.02
CA ARG A 152 -26.43 14.71 2.29
C ARG A 152 -26.07 13.79 1.14
N ILE A 153 -25.42 12.68 1.45
CA ILE A 153 -25.00 11.70 0.43
C ILE A 153 -26.22 11.10 -0.28
N GLU A 154 -27.37 11.00 0.42
CA GLU A 154 -28.61 10.50 -0.19
C GLU A 154 -29.13 11.37 -1.35
N ASP A 155 -28.75 12.65 -1.38
CA ASP A 155 -29.14 13.56 -2.45
C ASP A 155 -28.42 13.24 -3.78
N LEU A 156 -27.37 12.41 -3.75
CA LEU A 156 -26.72 11.87 -4.95
C LEU A 156 -27.68 10.99 -5.79
N GLY A 157 -28.79 10.52 -5.22
CA GLY A 157 -29.83 9.81 -5.99
C GLY A 157 -30.66 10.71 -6.90
N LYS A 158 -30.56 12.05 -6.76
CA LYS A 158 -31.36 13.01 -7.54
C LYS A 158 -30.66 13.34 -8.87
N PRO A 159 -31.40 13.53 -9.98
CA PRO A 159 -30.83 14.02 -11.23
C PRO A 159 -30.08 15.34 -11.04
N GLY A 160 -28.97 15.52 -11.77
CA GLY A 160 -28.15 16.74 -11.70
C GLY A 160 -27.42 16.93 -10.36
N SER A 161 -27.27 15.89 -9.55
CA SER A 161 -26.47 15.94 -8.32
C SER A 161 -25.01 15.60 -8.57
N LEU A 162 -24.13 16.20 -7.78
CA LEU A 162 -22.69 15.96 -7.80
C LEU A 162 -22.16 15.83 -6.38
N VAL A 163 -21.38 14.78 -6.14
CA VAL A 163 -20.55 14.63 -4.94
C VAL A 163 -19.08 14.72 -5.33
N VAL A 164 -18.36 15.60 -4.65
CA VAL A 164 -16.92 15.82 -4.83
C VAL A 164 -16.19 15.64 -3.51
N PHE A 165 -14.91 15.34 -3.61
CA PHE A 165 -14.02 15.29 -2.46
C PHE A 165 -13.55 16.69 -2.04
N ALA A 166 -13.20 16.83 -0.76
CA ALA A 166 -12.79 18.09 -0.14
C ALA A 166 -11.67 18.80 -0.92
N SER A 167 -10.63 18.08 -1.34
CA SER A 167 -9.54 18.63 -2.15
C SER A 167 -10.02 19.20 -3.50
N THR A 168 -11.01 18.58 -4.14
CA THR A 168 -11.59 19.03 -5.41
C THR A 168 -12.51 20.23 -5.20
N ALA A 169 -13.36 20.20 -4.16
CA ALA A 169 -14.19 21.33 -3.77
C ALA A 169 -13.33 22.57 -3.48
N LYS A 170 -12.21 22.39 -2.76
CA LYS A 170 -11.26 23.46 -2.45
C LYS A 170 -10.63 24.09 -3.70
N ARG A 171 -10.20 23.26 -4.65
CA ARG A 171 -9.60 23.75 -5.92
C ARG A 171 -10.61 24.48 -6.81
N LEU A 172 -11.85 24.01 -6.82
CA LEU A 172 -12.96 24.63 -7.53
C LEU A 172 -13.51 25.86 -6.78
N LYS A 173 -13.21 26.00 -5.48
CA LYS A 173 -13.78 27.00 -4.57
C LYS A 173 -15.32 26.97 -4.55
N VAL A 174 -15.86 25.76 -4.40
CA VAL A 174 -17.31 25.50 -4.35
C VAL A 174 -17.71 24.95 -2.99
N ASP A 175 -18.94 25.26 -2.58
CA ASP A 175 -19.61 24.74 -1.39
C ASP A 175 -20.86 23.92 -1.78
N VAL A 176 -21.44 23.23 -0.80
CA VAL A 176 -22.71 22.53 -0.95
C VAL A 176 -23.82 23.51 -1.34
N GLY A 177 -24.48 23.24 -2.46
CA GLY A 177 -25.52 24.07 -3.05
C GLY A 177 -25.07 24.81 -4.31
N ASP A 178 -23.77 24.89 -4.57
CA ASP A 178 -23.25 25.58 -5.76
C ASP A 178 -23.51 24.79 -7.03
N ALA A 179 -23.87 25.51 -8.09
CA ALA A 179 -24.00 24.96 -9.43
C ALA A 179 -22.64 24.92 -10.13
N VAL A 180 -22.36 23.81 -10.81
CA VAL A 180 -21.16 23.60 -11.62
C VAL A 180 -21.52 23.00 -12.96
N THR A 181 -20.66 23.19 -13.95
CA THR A 181 -20.80 22.58 -15.26
C THR A 181 -19.87 21.39 -15.40
N LEU A 182 -20.44 20.22 -15.66
CA LEU A 182 -19.73 19.02 -16.10
C LEU A 182 -19.51 19.12 -17.61
N ARG A 183 -18.27 18.94 -18.07
CA ARG A 183 -17.94 18.92 -19.49
C ARG A 183 -17.19 17.65 -19.85
N THR A 184 -17.59 17.01 -20.93
CA THR A 184 -16.88 15.87 -21.53
C THR A 184 -16.93 15.91 -23.05
N GLU A 185 -16.26 14.96 -23.68
CA GLU A 185 -16.26 14.74 -25.12
C GLU A 185 -16.87 13.36 -25.43
N THR A 186 -17.84 13.33 -26.34
CA THR A 186 -18.57 12.11 -26.73
C THR A 186 -17.81 11.23 -27.72
N LEU A 187 -18.36 10.05 -28.03
CA LEU A 187 -17.94 9.13 -29.12
C LEU A 187 -17.72 9.78 -30.49
N LYS A 188 -18.28 10.97 -30.73
CA LYS A 188 -18.16 11.66 -32.02
C LYS A 188 -17.23 12.87 -31.96
N GLY A 189 -16.45 13.01 -30.88
CA GLY A 189 -15.62 14.20 -30.64
C GLY A 189 -16.44 15.46 -30.31
N GLN A 190 -17.73 15.31 -30.02
CA GLN A 190 -18.59 16.45 -29.67
C GLN A 190 -18.44 16.77 -28.19
N SER A 191 -18.17 18.03 -27.88
CA SER A 191 -18.12 18.51 -26.49
C SER A 191 -19.55 18.64 -25.95
N ASN A 192 -19.88 17.83 -24.94
CA ASN A 192 -21.15 17.91 -24.23
C ASN A 192 -20.94 18.51 -22.85
N THR A 193 -21.98 19.21 -22.37
CA THR A 193 -22.02 19.79 -21.04
C THR A 193 -23.32 19.46 -20.33
N ALA A 194 -23.26 19.27 -19.02
CA ALA A 194 -24.42 19.14 -18.15
C ALA A 194 -24.22 20.01 -16.91
N GLU A 195 -25.30 20.62 -16.42
CA GLU A 195 -25.28 21.31 -15.13
C GLU A 195 -25.45 20.30 -14.00
N ALA A 196 -24.73 20.50 -12.91
CA ALA A 196 -24.88 19.72 -11.70
C ALA A 196 -24.75 20.62 -10.46
N THR A 197 -25.45 20.26 -9.39
CA THR A 197 -25.34 20.94 -8.09
C THR A 197 -24.51 20.11 -7.13
N VAL A 198 -23.58 20.74 -6.43
CA VAL A 198 -22.80 20.07 -5.37
C VAL A 198 -23.74 19.76 -4.20
N VAL A 199 -24.15 18.50 -4.05
CA VAL A 199 -25.09 18.09 -2.98
C VAL A 199 -24.40 17.64 -1.70
N ALA A 200 -23.14 17.23 -1.81
CA ALA A 200 -22.30 16.90 -0.67
C ALA A 200 -20.81 17.02 -1.02
N VAL A 201 -20.03 17.41 -0.02
CA VAL A 201 -18.56 17.35 -0.05
C VAL A 201 -18.11 16.27 0.93
N VAL A 202 -17.30 15.33 0.45
CA VAL A 202 -16.84 14.17 1.23
C VAL A 202 -15.35 14.27 1.54
N ARG A 203 -14.92 13.64 2.63
CA ARG A 203 -13.51 13.57 3.03
C ARG A 203 -12.70 12.86 1.97
N ASP A 204 -11.49 13.36 1.73
CA ASP A 204 -10.54 12.71 0.83
C ASP A 204 -10.24 11.28 1.30
N LEU A 205 -9.93 10.41 0.35
CA LEU A 205 -9.67 8.98 0.57
C LEU A 205 -8.34 8.64 -0.13
N GLY A 206 -7.27 9.26 0.35
CA GLY A 206 -5.94 9.17 -0.25
C GLY A 206 -5.83 9.92 -1.59
N LEU A 207 -4.87 9.54 -2.42
CA LEU A 207 -4.58 10.27 -3.66
C LEU A 207 -5.69 10.11 -4.72
N LEU A 208 -6.34 8.95 -4.77
CA LEU A 208 -7.32 8.62 -5.80
C LEU A 208 -8.57 9.51 -5.75
N SER A 209 -8.94 10.03 -4.58
CA SER A 209 -10.08 10.93 -4.42
C SER A 209 -9.94 12.24 -5.21
N THR A 210 -8.70 12.69 -5.46
CA THR A 210 -8.40 13.92 -6.20
C THR A 210 -8.95 13.89 -7.63
N TRP A 211 -9.02 12.70 -8.24
CA TRP A 211 -9.51 12.51 -9.61
C TRP A 211 -10.86 11.83 -9.66
N ALA A 212 -11.54 11.64 -8.53
CA ALA A 212 -12.85 11.01 -8.50
C ALA A 212 -13.94 12.04 -8.21
N SER A 213 -15.06 11.90 -8.91
CA SER A 213 -16.32 12.55 -8.58
C SER A 213 -17.45 11.54 -8.79
N PHE A 214 -18.56 11.73 -8.09
CA PHE A 214 -19.73 10.86 -8.20
C PHE A 214 -20.95 11.65 -8.65
N VAL A 215 -21.66 11.08 -9.61
CA VAL A 215 -22.93 11.58 -10.15
C VAL A 215 -23.90 10.41 -10.31
N PRO A 216 -25.21 10.64 -10.45
CA PRO A 216 -26.13 9.59 -10.86
C PRO A 216 -25.70 8.93 -12.17
N LYS A 217 -25.89 7.62 -12.27
CA LYS A 217 -25.60 6.83 -13.47
C LYS A 217 -26.23 7.44 -14.73
N GLU A 218 -27.49 7.87 -14.63
CA GLU A 218 -28.23 8.50 -15.73
C GLU A 218 -27.59 9.81 -16.21
N SER A 219 -27.03 10.63 -15.30
CA SER A 219 -26.33 11.86 -15.68
C SER A 219 -25.16 11.58 -16.62
N VAL A 220 -24.43 10.49 -16.41
CA VAL A 220 -23.33 10.09 -17.32
C VAL A 220 -23.87 9.58 -18.65
N ARG A 221 -24.97 8.82 -18.63
CA ARG A 221 -25.60 8.33 -19.86
C ARG A 221 -26.08 9.47 -20.74
N GLU A 222 -26.74 10.46 -20.17
CA GLU A 222 -27.16 11.66 -20.89
C GLU A 222 -25.95 12.45 -21.41
N LEU A 223 -24.95 12.68 -20.57
CA LEU A 223 -23.76 13.45 -20.92
C LEU A 223 -22.98 12.82 -22.09
N TYR A 224 -22.86 11.49 -22.12
CA TYR A 224 -22.20 10.73 -23.19
C TYR A 224 -23.14 10.26 -24.31
N GLN A 225 -24.45 10.54 -24.21
CA GLN A 225 -25.50 10.07 -25.14
C GLN A 225 -25.53 8.54 -25.31
N LEU A 226 -25.42 7.81 -24.20
CA LEU A 226 -25.37 6.35 -24.16
C LEU A 226 -26.78 5.74 -23.98
N LYS A 227 -26.94 4.50 -24.45
CA LYS A 227 -28.19 3.74 -24.29
C LYS A 227 -28.38 3.25 -22.84
N PRO A 228 -29.62 2.93 -22.41
CA PRO A 228 -29.91 2.52 -21.03
C PRO A 228 -29.24 1.22 -20.54
N ASP A 229 -28.85 0.30 -21.43
CA ASP A 229 -28.19 -0.97 -21.05
C ASP A 229 -26.67 -0.94 -21.28
N VAL A 230 -26.11 0.27 -21.23
CA VAL A 230 -24.67 0.52 -21.31
C VAL A 230 -24.13 0.91 -19.94
N SER A 231 -22.93 0.43 -19.63
CA SER A 231 -22.15 0.80 -18.45
C SER A 231 -20.69 1.07 -18.81
N GLY A 232 -19.84 1.38 -17.83
CA GLY A 232 -18.40 1.55 -18.03
C GLY A 232 -17.57 0.39 -17.47
N VAL A 233 -17.99 -0.18 -16.34
CA VAL A 233 -17.34 -1.29 -15.67
C VAL A 233 -18.34 -2.08 -14.84
N VAL A 234 -18.19 -3.40 -14.80
CA VAL A 234 -18.83 -4.27 -13.79
C VAL A 234 -17.79 -4.60 -12.71
N GLN A 235 -18.09 -4.28 -11.47
CA GLN A 235 -17.22 -4.50 -10.32
C GLN A 235 -17.76 -5.61 -9.43
N ILE A 236 -16.88 -6.52 -9.04
CA ILE A 236 -17.21 -7.75 -8.33
C ILE A 236 -16.43 -7.78 -7.02
N TRP A 237 -17.13 -7.97 -5.90
CA TRP A 237 -16.53 -8.18 -4.59
C TRP A 237 -16.67 -9.64 -4.19
N LEU A 238 -15.55 -10.24 -3.85
CA LEU A 238 -15.44 -11.63 -3.40
C LEU A 238 -15.46 -11.69 -1.87
N LYS A 239 -15.83 -12.84 -1.31
CA LYS A 239 -15.73 -13.09 0.13
C LYS A 239 -14.28 -13.09 0.62
N ASP A 240 -13.37 -13.54 -0.23
CA ASP A 240 -11.94 -13.57 0.00
C ASP A 240 -11.24 -12.83 -1.14
N ILE A 241 -10.51 -11.76 -0.80
CA ILE A 241 -9.79 -10.93 -1.76
C ILE A 241 -8.59 -11.66 -2.35
N ASP A 242 -8.00 -12.62 -1.63
CA ASP A 242 -6.82 -13.38 -2.09
C ASP A 242 -7.18 -14.31 -3.27
N ARG A 243 -8.47 -14.58 -3.48
CA ARG A 243 -8.98 -15.34 -4.64
C ARG A 243 -9.17 -14.50 -5.89
N SER A 244 -8.84 -13.20 -5.89
CA SER A 244 -9.11 -12.28 -7.02
C SER A 244 -8.51 -12.78 -8.34
N GLU A 245 -7.28 -13.27 -8.34
CA GLU A 245 -6.61 -13.78 -9.55
C GLU A 245 -7.26 -15.08 -10.07
N ALA A 246 -7.55 -16.02 -9.17
CA ALA A 246 -8.25 -17.25 -9.54
C ALA A 246 -9.66 -16.96 -10.09
N ALA A 247 -10.40 -16.06 -9.43
CA ALA A 247 -11.72 -15.64 -9.87
C ALA A 247 -11.69 -14.90 -11.21
N MET A 248 -10.68 -14.05 -11.45
CA MET A 248 -10.46 -13.43 -12.75
C MET A 248 -10.28 -14.49 -13.83
N ASN A 249 -9.43 -15.50 -13.60
CA ASN A 249 -9.15 -16.55 -14.57
C ASN A 249 -10.39 -17.41 -14.88
N ASP A 250 -11.19 -17.74 -13.86
CA ASP A 250 -12.45 -18.47 -14.03
C ASP A 250 -13.48 -17.64 -14.81
N LEU A 251 -13.58 -16.35 -14.49
CA LEU A 251 -14.45 -15.40 -15.18
C LEU A 251 -14.06 -15.24 -16.66
N ARG A 252 -12.77 -15.06 -16.97
CA ARG A 252 -12.27 -14.96 -18.34
C ARG A 252 -12.65 -16.19 -19.17
N LYS A 253 -12.44 -17.40 -18.65
CA LYS A 253 -12.83 -18.65 -19.32
C LYS A 253 -14.34 -18.73 -19.57
N HIS A 254 -15.14 -18.29 -18.60
CA HIS A 254 -16.60 -18.29 -18.74
C HIS A 254 -17.08 -17.29 -19.79
N LEU A 255 -16.48 -16.09 -19.83
CA LEU A 255 -16.79 -15.07 -20.83
C LEU A 255 -16.36 -15.52 -22.24
N ASP A 256 -15.21 -16.20 -22.37
CA ASP A 256 -14.78 -16.81 -23.65
C ASP A 256 -15.77 -17.87 -24.13
N ALA A 257 -16.24 -18.74 -23.22
CA ALA A 257 -17.24 -19.76 -23.54
C ALA A 257 -18.59 -19.17 -23.98
N LYS A 258 -18.94 -17.97 -23.52
CA LYS A 258 -20.11 -17.21 -23.95
C LYS A 258 -19.87 -16.36 -25.22
N GLY A 259 -18.65 -16.34 -25.74
CA GLY A 259 -18.31 -15.66 -26.99
C GLY A 259 -18.02 -14.17 -26.85
N TYR A 260 -17.75 -13.66 -25.64
CA TYR A 260 -17.32 -12.27 -25.47
C TYR A 260 -15.90 -12.08 -26.00
N ALA A 261 -15.68 -11.05 -26.81
CA ALA A 261 -14.34 -10.66 -27.24
C ALA A 261 -13.59 -10.03 -26.05
N GLN A 262 -12.40 -10.55 -25.72
CA GLN A 262 -11.59 -10.08 -24.60
C GLN A 262 -10.23 -9.55 -25.07
N LEU A 263 -9.68 -8.60 -24.32
CA LEU A 263 -8.27 -8.25 -24.41
C LEU A 263 -7.41 -9.29 -23.70
N GLU A 264 -6.19 -9.46 -24.17
CA GLU A 264 -5.18 -10.24 -23.46
C GLU A 264 -4.86 -9.58 -22.11
N HIS A 265 -4.63 -10.42 -21.09
CA HIS A 265 -4.31 -9.94 -19.77
C HIS A 265 -2.81 -9.63 -19.68
N ASP A 266 -2.45 -8.41 -19.28
CA ASP A 266 -1.09 -7.87 -19.24
C ASP A 266 -0.73 -7.20 -17.89
N GLY A 267 -1.64 -7.24 -16.91
CA GLY A 267 -1.49 -6.63 -15.58
C GLY A 267 -1.49 -5.10 -15.53
N GLN A 268 -1.74 -4.39 -16.64
CA GLN A 268 -1.77 -2.93 -16.65
C GLN A 268 -3.10 -2.37 -16.13
N PRO A 269 -3.12 -1.16 -15.52
CA PRO A 269 -4.37 -0.52 -15.13
C PRO A 269 -5.24 -0.21 -16.35
N PHE A 270 -6.55 -0.29 -16.17
CA PHE A 270 -7.52 -0.07 -17.25
C PHE A 270 -7.37 1.33 -17.89
N PHE A 271 -7.13 2.36 -17.08
CA PHE A 271 -6.95 3.72 -17.61
C PHE A 271 -5.62 3.91 -18.36
N ILE A 272 -4.58 3.15 -18.03
CA ILE A 272 -3.31 3.20 -18.77
C ILE A 272 -3.49 2.56 -20.13
N LYS A 273 -4.12 1.38 -20.19
CA LYS A 273 -4.48 0.72 -21.46
C LYS A 273 -5.33 1.61 -22.34
N LEU A 274 -6.34 2.29 -21.76
CA LEU A 274 -7.20 3.22 -22.49
C LEU A 274 -6.41 4.32 -23.22
N LEU A 275 -5.33 4.80 -22.60
CA LEU A 275 -4.55 5.94 -23.11
C LEU A 275 -3.35 5.51 -23.97
N GLN A 276 -2.82 4.30 -23.78
CA GLN A 276 -1.54 3.89 -24.37
C GLN A 276 -1.62 2.61 -25.22
N THR A 277 -2.39 1.61 -24.79
CA THR A 277 -2.40 0.29 -25.45
C THR A 277 -3.52 0.21 -26.48
N VAL A 278 -4.76 0.42 -26.03
CA VAL A 278 -5.98 0.27 -26.82
C VAL A 278 -6.03 1.19 -28.05
N PRO A 279 -5.58 2.46 -28.00
CA PRO A 279 -5.54 3.32 -29.19
C PRO A 279 -4.60 2.80 -30.28
N ASN A 280 -3.61 1.98 -29.94
CA ASN A 280 -2.59 1.48 -30.87
C ASN A 280 -2.94 0.09 -31.45
N GLU A 281 -4.07 -0.50 -31.07
CA GLU A 281 -4.50 -1.81 -31.58
C GLU A 281 -5.47 -1.69 -32.76
N ASP A 282 -5.26 -2.50 -33.81
CA ASP A 282 -6.09 -2.47 -35.02
C ASP A 282 -7.35 -3.35 -34.88
N TRP A 283 -8.34 -2.87 -34.13
CA TRP A 283 -9.69 -3.47 -34.07
C TRP A 283 -10.78 -2.42 -33.88
N THR A 284 -12.01 -2.82 -34.20
CA THR A 284 -13.24 -2.03 -34.01
C THR A 284 -14.30 -2.91 -33.32
N GLY A 285 -15.31 -2.28 -32.72
CA GLY A 285 -16.35 -2.98 -31.95
C GLY A 285 -16.09 -2.93 -30.44
N ALA A 286 -16.58 -3.93 -29.71
CA ALA A 286 -16.47 -4.01 -28.26
C ALA A 286 -15.48 -5.11 -27.85
N LYS A 287 -14.58 -4.81 -26.92
CA LYS A 287 -13.77 -5.81 -26.21
C LYS A 287 -13.86 -5.58 -24.71
N LEU A 288 -13.93 -6.67 -23.96
CA LEU A 288 -13.88 -6.64 -22.50
C LEU A 288 -12.44 -6.76 -22.00
N ASP A 289 -12.15 -6.08 -20.90
CA ASP A 289 -10.92 -6.24 -20.14
C ASP A 289 -11.26 -6.70 -18.74
N VAL A 290 -10.71 -7.84 -18.35
CA VAL A 290 -10.93 -8.41 -17.02
C VAL A 290 -9.66 -8.19 -16.21
N THR A 291 -9.78 -7.39 -15.15
CA THR A 291 -8.67 -6.95 -14.31
C THR A 291 -8.99 -7.20 -12.83
N THR A 292 -7.96 -7.41 -12.04
CA THR A 292 -8.05 -7.46 -10.58
C THR A 292 -7.85 -6.06 -9.97
N TRP A 293 -8.11 -5.96 -8.67
CA TRP A 293 -7.77 -4.75 -7.92
C TRP A 293 -6.25 -4.45 -7.93
N GLU A 294 -5.40 -5.47 -8.00
CA GLU A 294 -3.94 -5.31 -8.06
C GLU A 294 -3.50 -4.69 -9.39
N ASP A 295 -4.11 -5.12 -10.50
CA ASP A 295 -3.83 -4.56 -11.83
C ASP A 295 -4.21 -3.08 -11.91
N GLU A 296 -5.42 -2.74 -11.44
CA GLU A 296 -5.93 -1.37 -11.42
C GLU A 296 -5.12 -0.46 -10.49
N ALA A 297 -4.53 -1.02 -9.42
CA ALA A 297 -3.66 -0.33 -8.48
C ALA A 297 -2.17 -0.51 -8.79
N SER A 298 -1.78 -1.11 -9.92
CA SER A 298 -0.39 -1.54 -10.16
C SER A 298 0.60 -0.37 -10.18
N PHE A 299 0.19 0.81 -10.66
CA PHE A 299 1.01 2.03 -10.58
C PHE A 299 1.32 2.44 -9.13
N LEU A 300 0.37 2.21 -8.22
CA LEU A 300 0.53 2.46 -6.80
C LEU A 300 1.36 1.34 -6.13
N VAL A 301 1.17 0.09 -6.55
CA VAL A 301 2.01 -1.05 -6.13
C VAL A 301 3.47 -0.79 -6.50
N GLN A 302 3.76 -0.22 -7.68
CA GLN A 302 5.12 0.17 -8.05
C GLN A 302 5.73 1.20 -7.10
N ILE A 303 4.95 2.19 -6.62
CA ILE A 303 5.41 3.14 -5.61
C ILE A 303 5.77 2.41 -4.31
N ILE A 304 4.96 1.44 -3.87
CA ILE A 304 5.25 0.62 -2.68
C ILE A 304 6.52 -0.19 -2.88
N VAL A 305 6.69 -0.83 -4.04
CA VAL A 305 7.91 -1.60 -4.36
C VAL A 305 9.13 -0.69 -4.29
N GLY A 306 9.03 0.54 -4.82
CA GLY A 306 10.07 1.56 -4.68
C GLY A 306 10.37 1.93 -3.23
N LEU A 307 9.35 2.19 -2.41
CA LEU A 307 9.51 2.48 -0.98
C LEU A 307 10.14 1.30 -0.21
N ARG A 308 9.76 0.06 -0.52
CA ARG A 308 10.38 -1.15 0.04
C ARG A 308 11.83 -1.29 -0.36
N ALA A 309 12.16 -1.05 -1.62
CA ALA A 309 13.54 -1.09 -2.12
C ALA A 309 14.42 -0.04 -1.43
N MET A 310 13.91 1.19 -1.30
CA MET A 310 14.60 2.26 -0.57
C MET A 310 14.78 1.92 0.90
N SER A 311 13.75 1.35 1.54
CA SER A 311 13.81 0.89 2.92
C SER A 311 14.89 -0.18 3.09
N PHE A 312 14.88 -1.20 2.24
CA PHE A 312 15.88 -2.26 2.21
C PHE A 312 17.30 -1.72 2.03
N ALA A 313 17.50 -0.75 1.13
CA ALA A 313 18.80 -0.10 0.93
C ALA A 313 19.30 0.62 2.18
N LEU A 314 18.43 1.36 2.88
CA LEU A 314 18.76 2.03 4.14
C LEU A 314 19.14 1.03 5.22
N ILE A 315 18.40 -0.08 5.35
CA ILE A 315 18.70 -1.13 6.34
C ILE A 315 20.00 -1.83 5.99
N ALA A 316 20.29 -2.09 4.71
CA ALA A 316 21.55 -2.67 4.28
C ALA A 316 22.73 -1.76 4.67
N LEU A 317 22.59 -0.44 4.52
CA LEU A 317 23.58 0.53 4.97
C LEU A 317 23.78 0.47 6.50
N LEU A 318 22.69 0.45 7.28
CA LEU A 318 22.76 0.33 8.74
C LEU A 318 23.35 -1.02 9.18
N ALA A 319 23.06 -2.09 8.46
CA ALA A 319 23.61 -3.41 8.69
C ALA A 319 25.14 -3.42 8.49
N VAL A 320 25.67 -2.70 7.49
CA VAL A 320 27.13 -2.54 7.33
C VAL A 320 27.76 -1.88 8.56
N VAL A 321 27.14 -0.81 9.09
CA VAL A 321 27.61 -0.14 10.31
C VAL A 321 27.60 -1.11 11.51
N ILE A 322 26.54 -1.91 11.65
CA ILE A 322 26.46 -2.97 12.68
C ILE A 322 27.57 -4.00 12.49
N VAL A 323 27.80 -4.50 11.28
CA VAL A 323 28.81 -5.52 10.99
C VAL A 323 30.20 -5.02 11.36
N ILE A 324 30.54 -3.79 10.99
CA ILE A 324 31.81 -3.15 11.35
C ILE A 324 31.91 -2.99 12.88
N GLY A 325 30.86 -2.50 13.52
CA GLY A 325 30.79 -2.32 14.96
C GLY A 325 30.98 -3.62 15.73
N ILE A 326 30.30 -4.70 15.32
CA ILE A 326 30.43 -6.04 15.91
C ILE A 326 31.82 -6.60 15.68
N THR A 327 32.33 -6.52 14.47
CA THR A 327 33.67 -7.05 14.14
C THR A 327 34.73 -6.39 15.00
N ASN A 328 34.69 -5.06 15.12
CA ASN A 328 35.63 -4.30 15.93
C ASN A 328 35.51 -4.66 17.42
N THR A 329 34.28 -4.65 17.93
CA THR A 329 33.99 -4.93 19.34
C THR A 329 34.39 -6.35 19.73
N MET A 330 34.10 -7.33 18.87
CA MET A 330 34.45 -8.72 19.11
C MET A 330 35.95 -8.94 19.01
N THR A 331 36.65 -8.23 18.11
CA THR A 331 38.11 -8.27 18.04
C THR A 331 38.75 -7.75 19.33
N ILE A 332 38.23 -6.65 19.88
CA ILE A 332 38.67 -6.12 21.18
C ILE A 332 38.40 -7.15 22.29
N ALA A 333 37.19 -7.72 22.33
CA ALA A 333 36.81 -8.73 23.32
C ALA A 333 37.73 -9.96 23.30
N VAL A 334 38.12 -10.41 22.10
CA VAL A 334 39.05 -11.52 21.92
C VAL A 334 40.44 -11.15 22.44
N ARG A 335 40.93 -9.93 22.17
CA ARG A 335 42.23 -9.45 22.67
C ARG A 335 42.25 -9.40 24.19
N GLU A 336 41.25 -8.80 24.82
CA GLU A 336 41.11 -8.70 26.28
C GLU A 336 41.05 -10.08 26.97
N ARG A 337 40.43 -11.08 26.31
CA ARG A 337 40.24 -12.44 26.85
C ARG A 337 41.26 -13.47 26.32
N THR A 338 42.34 -13.04 25.68
CA THR A 338 43.33 -13.95 25.06
C THR A 338 43.88 -14.99 26.05
N ARG A 339 44.24 -14.56 27.27
CA ARG A 339 44.78 -15.43 28.33
C ARG A 339 43.75 -16.46 28.83
N GLU A 340 42.50 -16.05 28.97
CA GLU A 340 41.39 -16.94 29.36
C GLU A 340 41.15 -18.01 28.28
N ILE A 341 41.11 -17.61 27.01
CA ILE A 341 40.98 -18.52 25.86
C ILE A 341 42.15 -19.50 25.82
N GLY A 342 43.38 -19.02 26.03
CA GLY A 342 44.58 -19.85 26.11
C GLY A 342 44.52 -20.89 27.21
N THR A 343 44.02 -20.50 28.39
CA THR A 343 43.84 -21.39 29.55
C THR A 343 42.78 -22.46 29.26
N LEU A 344 41.61 -22.07 28.72
CA LEU A 344 40.56 -23.01 28.31
C LEU A 344 41.07 -24.02 27.27
N ARG A 345 41.87 -23.56 26.31
CA ARG A 345 42.50 -24.40 25.28
C ARG A 345 43.56 -25.33 25.87
N ALA A 346 44.31 -24.90 26.88
CA ALA A 346 45.32 -25.72 27.58
C ALA A 346 44.70 -26.87 28.40
N VAL A 347 43.54 -26.62 29.02
CA VAL A 347 42.78 -27.62 29.78
C VAL A 347 41.98 -28.57 28.86
N GLY A 348 42.09 -28.43 27.54
CA GLY A 348 41.57 -29.37 26.55
C GLY A 348 40.30 -28.93 25.80
N MET A 349 39.86 -27.67 25.92
CA MET A 349 38.72 -27.18 25.13
C MET A 349 39.05 -27.19 23.62
N GLN A 350 38.22 -27.84 22.82
CA GLN A 350 38.37 -27.87 21.36
C GLN A 350 38.08 -26.51 20.71
N ARG A 351 38.73 -26.22 19.57
CA ARG A 351 38.55 -24.96 18.80
C ARG A 351 37.08 -24.69 18.47
N GLY A 352 36.33 -25.73 18.08
CA GLY A 352 34.90 -25.63 17.78
C GLY A 352 34.04 -25.21 18.97
N ARG A 353 34.42 -25.62 20.21
CA ARG A 353 33.71 -25.19 21.42
C ARG A 353 34.00 -23.72 21.79
N VAL A 354 35.22 -23.24 21.53
CA VAL A 354 35.55 -21.81 21.68
C VAL A 354 34.76 -20.98 20.66
N LEU A 355 34.72 -21.41 19.40
CA LEU A 355 33.91 -20.76 18.37
C LEU A 355 32.43 -20.72 18.76
N LEU A 356 31.86 -21.86 19.18
CA LEU A 356 30.46 -21.97 19.59
C LEU A 356 30.15 -21.03 20.77
N LEU A 357 31.06 -20.88 21.73
CA LEU A 357 30.88 -19.98 22.87
C LEU A 357 30.67 -18.53 22.41
N PHE A 358 31.55 -18.04 21.54
CA PHE A 358 31.48 -16.69 21.00
C PHE A 358 30.31 -16.47 20.05
N MET A 359 29.98 -17.47 19.23
CA MET A 359 28.79 -17.43 18.38
C MET A 359 27.49 -17.39 19.21
N CYS A 360 27.42 -18.15 20.31
CA CYS A 360 26.32 -18.06 21.25
C CYS A 360 26.22 -16.67 21.90
N GLU A 361 27.35 -16.03 22.22
CA GLU A 361 27.39 -14.65 22.74
C GLU A 361 26.77 -13.67 21.74
N ALA A 362 27.17 -13.76 20.46
CA ALA A 362 26.66 -12.91 19.38
C ALA A 362 25.16 -13.15 19.09
N VAL A 363 24.72 -14.42 19.06
CA VAL A 363 23.30 -14.76 18.84
C VAL A 363 22.44 -14.29 20.01
N LEU A 364 22.87 -14.49 21.26
CA LEU A 364 22.12 -14.03 22.43
C LEU A 364 22.01 -12.51 22.45
N LEU A 365 23.10 -11.80 22.17
CA LEU A 365 23.08 -10.34 22.05
C LEU A 365 22.14 -9.90 20.93
N GLY A 366 22.20 -10.58 19.79
CA GLY A 366 21.30 -10.38 18.65
C GLY A 366 19.83 -10.50 19.04
N LEU A 367 19.45 -11.64 19.61
CA LEU A 367 18.07 -11.92 20.01
C LEU A 367 17.55 -10.93 21.06
N ILE A 368 18.36 -10.58 22.07
CA ILE A 368 17.94 -9.67 23.13
C ILE A 368 17.79 -8.26 22.58
N ALA A 369 18.81 -7.74 21.89
CA ALA A 369 18.79 -6.36 21.40
C ALA A 369 17.82 -6.16 20.24
N ALA A 370 17.83 -7.06 19.26
CA ALA A 370 16.89 -7.01 18.14
C ALA A 370 15.47 -7.31 18.61
N GLY A 371 15.27 -8.28 19.51
CA GLY A 371 13.96 -8.57 20.10
C GLY A 371 13.40 -7.36 20.86
N ALA A 372 14.19 -6.74 21.74
CA ALA A 372 13.78 -5.53 22.44
C ALA A 372 13.52 -4.37 21.46
N GLY A 373 14.36 -4.19 20.45
CA GLY A 373 14.18 -3.15 19.42
C GLY A 373 12.91 -3.36 18.61
N GLY A 374 12.64 -4.61 18.22
CA GLY A 374 11.45 -4.97 17.45
C GLY A 374 10.17 -4.81 18.26
N VAL A 375 10.15 -5.24 19.52
CA VAL A 375 9.01 -5.02 20.43
C VAL A 375 8.77 -3.54 20.66
N THR A 376 9.81 -2.75 20.95
CA THR A 376 9.67 -1.31 21.13
C THR A 376 9.22 -0.63 19.84
N GLY A 377 9.76 -1.01 18.68
CA GLY A 377 9.34 -0.48 17.39
C GLY A 377 7.87 -0.76 17.10
N ALA A 378 7.42 -1.99 17.35
CA ALA A 378 6.01 -2.36 17.20
C ALA A 378 5.10 -1.63 18.19
N LEU A 379 5.55 -1.44 19.44
CA LEU A 379 4.82 -0.68 20.45
C LEU A 379 4.68 0.79 20.05
N VAL A 380 5.77 1.42 19.61
CA VAL A 380 5.76 2.81 19.13
C VAL A 380 4.84 2.93 17.92
N ALA A 381 4.93 2.01 16.94
CA ALA A 381 4.04 2.00 15.79
C ALA A 381 2.56 1.92 16.21
N SER A 382 2.23 1.01 17.13
CA SER A 382 0.86 0.82 17.62
C SER A 382 0.33 2.02 18.39
N VAL A 383 1.17 2.67 19.20
CA VAL A 383 0.79 3.87 19.96
C VAL A 383 0.55 5.05 19.03
N VAL A 384 1.40 5.23 18.02
CA VAL A 384 1.26 6.30 17.04
C VAL A 384 0.03 6.08 16.15
N ASP A 385 -0.23 4.85 15.74
CA ASP A 385 -1.44 4.47 15.00
C ASP A 385 -2.72 4.75 15.81
N ALA A 386 -2.74 4.33 17.08
CA ALA A 386 -3.86 4.55 17.99
C ALA A 386 -4.13 6.05 18.27
N ALA A 387 -3.11 6.89 18.16
CA ALA A 387 -3.25 8.34 18.33
C ALA A 387 -3.93 9.02 17.12
N GLN A 388 -4.06 8.34 15.98
CA GLN A 388 -4.69 8.84 14.74
C GLN A 388 -4.27 10.28 14.41
N LEU A 389 -2.96 10.55 14.48
CA LEU A 389 -2.43 11.90 14.34
C LEU A 389 -2.75 12.44 12.93
N PRO A 390 -3.48 13.56 12.82
CA PRO A 390 -3.82 14.14 11.53
C PRO A 390 -2.56 14.70 10.87
N LEU A 391 -2.43 14.48 9.58
CA LEU A 391 -1.32 15.01 8.79
C LEU A 391 -1.68 16.40 8.30
N GLU A 392 -0.98 17.45 8.70
CA GLU A 392 -1.29 18.82 8.22
C GLU A 392 -0.73 19.08 6.81
N SER A 393 0.40 18.48 6.47
CA SER A 393 1.07 18.71 5.19
C SER A 393 0.45 17.90 4.06
N VAL A 394 0.01 18.59 3.00
CA VAL A 394 -0.50 18.00 1.76
C VAL A 394 0.55 17.07 1.12
N ALA A 395 1.84 17.44 1.17
CA ALA A 395 2.91 16.61 0.63
C ALA A 395 3.05 15.28 1.39
N VAL A 396 2.90 15.32 2.72
CA VAL A 396 3.00 14.12 3.55
C VAL A 396 1.77 13.22 3.36
N ARG A 397 0.57 13.80 3.24
CA ARG A 397 -0.65 13.04 2.88
C ARG A 397 -0.52 12.35 1.52
N ALA A 398 0.05 13.04 0.54
CA ALA A 398 0.28 12.47 -0.79
C ALA A 398 1.27 11.31 -0.77
N VAL A 399 2.32 11.38 0.05
CA VAL A 399 3.32 10.30 0.20
C VAL A 399 2.78 9.12 0.99
N LEU A 400 2.05 9.38 2.08
CA LEU A 400 1.50 8.32 2.96
C LEU A 400 0.14 7.79 2.50
N LEU A 401 -0.43 8.37 1.44
CA LEU A 401 -1.73 8.03 0.87
C LEU A 401 -2.86 8.00 1.92
N SER A 402 -2.81 8.92 2.89
CA SER A 402 -3.71 8.94 4.05
C SER A 402 -3.80 10.34 4.65
N ASP A 403 -4.92 10.64 5.31
CA ASP A 403 -5.12 11.86 6.11
C ASP A 403 -4.54 11.76 7.54
N ALA A 404 -4.30 10.54 8.01
CA ALA A 404 -3.73 10.26 9.32
C ALA A 404 -2.59 9.23 9.22
N LEU A 405 -1.71 9.22 10.22
CA LEU A 405 -0.68 8.19 10.32
C LEU A 405 -1.33 6.82 10.58
N HIS A 406 -1.28 5.92 9.60
CA HIS A 406 -1.69 4.52 9.72
C HIS A 406 -0.43 3.65 9.71
N LEU A 407 -0.18 2.92 10.79
CA LEU A 407 0.99 2.04 10.92
C LEU A 407 0.52 0.64 11.30
N VAL A 408 0.95 -0.35 10.51
CA VAL A 408 0.55 -1.74 10.71
C VAL A 408 1.77 -2.58 11.10
N PRO A 409 2.09 -2.69 12.40
CA PRO A 409 3.19 -3.53 12.86
C PRO A 409 2.77 -5.01 12.81
N ARG A 410 3.04 -5.68 11.68
CA ARG A 410 2.73 -7.11 11.53
C ARG A 410 3.70 -7.95 12.35
N VAL A 411 3.18 -8.92 13.09
CA VAL A 411 4.00 -9.83 13.91
C VAL A 411 5.04 -10.57 13.06
N VAL A 412 4.67 -10.94 11.83
CA VAL A 412 5.57 -11.60 10.87
C VAL A 412 6.75 -10.71 10.50
N ASP A 413 6.50 -9.41 10.25
CA ASP A 413 7.52 -8.44 9.88
C ASP A 413 8.51 -8.20 11.05
N VAL A 414 7.99 -8.10 12.27
CA VAL A 414 8.80 -7.97 13.49
C VAL A 414 9.66 -9.22 13.69
N ALA A 415 9.06 -10.42 13.61
CA ALA A 415 9.79 -11.67 13.76
C ALA A 415 10.89 -11.82 12.71
N LEU A 416 10.59 -11.50 11.44
CA LEU A 416 11.55 -11.53 10.35
C LEU A 416 12.69 -10.53 10.59
N ALA A 417 12.39 -9.31 11.02
CA ALA A 417 13.39 -8.30 11.33
C ALA A 417 14.36 -8.76 12.44
N VAL A 418 13.82 -9.34 13.52
CA VAL A 418 14.61 -9.89 14.64
C VAL A 418 15.51 -11.02 14.15
N VAL A 419 14.98 -11.95 13.36
CA VAL A 419 15.75 -13.08 12.81
C VAL A 419 16.87 -12.58 11.89
N VAL A 420 16.55 -11.73 10.92
CA VAL A 420 17.51 -11.21 9.94
C VAL A 420 18.65 -10.45 10.62
N LEU A 421 18.33 -9.53 11.53
CA LEU A 421 19.36 -8.74 12.22
C LEU A 421 20.19 -9.57 13.21
N THR A 422 19.59 -10.60 13.83
CA THR A 422 20.34 -11.58 14.63
C THR A 422 21.30 -12.38 13.78
N VAL A 423 20.88 -12.84 12.59
CA VAL A 423 21.72 -13.58 11.66
C VAL A 423 22.88 -12.71 11.15
N ILE A 424 22.60 -11.45 10.77
CA ILE A 424 23.63 -10.48 10.35
C ILE A 424 24.64 -10.25 11.49
N SER A 425 24.15 -10.07 12.73
CA SER A 425 24.99 -9.90 13.92
C SER A 425 25.91 -11.12 14.16
N ALA A 426 25.34 -12.33 14.09
CA ALA A 426 26.09 -13.57 14.24
C ALA A 426 27.12 -13.74 13.11
N ALA A 427 26.75 -13.43 11.87
CA ALA A 427 27.65 -13.48 10.72
C ALA A 427 28.84 -12.50 10.88
N ALA A 428 28.59 -11.28 11.36
CA ALA A 428 29.64 -10.31 11.66
C ALA A 428 30.62 -10.81 12.73
N ALA A 429 30.11 -11.51 13.76
CA ALA A 429 30.93 -12.07 14.82
C ALA A 429 31.74 -13.31 14.37
N LEU A 430 31.40 -13.95 13.25
CA LEU A 430 32.00 -15.22 12.83
C LEU A 430 33.51 -15.10 12.59
N PHE A 431 33.95 -14.10 11.83
CA PHE A 431 35.36 -13.89 11.51
C PHE A 431 36.25 -13.70 12.75
N PRO A 432 35.97 -12.75 13.67
CA PRO A 432 36.77 -12.59 14.88
C PRO A 432 36.69 -13.80 15.82
N SER A 433 35.53 -14.48 15.90
CA SER A 433 35.36 -15.69 16.71
C SER A 433 36.19 -16.87 16.18
N MET A 434 36.28 -17.02 14.86
CA MET A 434 37.17 -18.01 14.23
C MET A 434 38.64 -17.71 14.51
N ARG A 435 39.05 -16.43 14.49
CA ARG A 435 40.40 -16.03 14.87
C ARG A 435 40.69 -16.37 16.34
N ALA A 436 39.76 -16.08 17.25
CA ALA A 436 39.87 -16.41 18.67
C ALA A 436 40.06 -17.90 18.91
N ALA A 437 39.25 -18.73 18.25
CA ALA A 437 39.31 -20.19 18.37
C ALA A 437 40.63 -20.81 17.88
N ARG A 438 41.38 -20.09 17.02
CA ARG A 438 42.67 -20.53 16.47
C ARG A 438 43.89 -20.14 17.32
N ILE A 439 43.72 -19.31 18.34
CA ILE A 439 44.81 -18.92 19.26
C ILE A 439 45.34 -20.18 19.96
N THR A 440 46.68 -20.36 19.98
CA THR A 440 47.31 -21.49 20.65
C THR A 440 47.63 -21.13 22.10
N PRO A 441 47.66 -22.11 23.03
CA PRO A 441 47.98 -21.85 24.43
C PRO A 441 49.33 -21.14 24.61
N VAL A 442 50.34 -21.56 23.84
CA VAL A 442 51.70 -21.00 23.88
C VAL A 442 51.69 -19.53 23.46
N THR A 443 51.04 -19.19 22.33
CA THR A 443 50.97 -17.80 21.86
C THR A 443 50.15 -16.92 22.81
N ALA A 444 49.12 -17.48 23.46
CA ALA A 444 48.29 -16.74 24.41
C ALA A 444 49.02 -16.41 25.71
N MET A 445 49.99 -17.24 26.12
CA MET A 445 50.80 -17.00 27.32
C MET A 445 52.00 -16.06 27.05
N GLN A 446 52.51 -16.02 25.82
CA GLN A 446 53.64 -15.17 25.41
C GLN A 446 53.25 -13.74 25.03
N SER A 447 52.00 -13.48 24.66
CA SER A 447 51.53 -12.17 24.19
C SER A 447 51.22 -11.15 25.30
N ALA A 448 51.77 -11.36 26.50
CA ALA A 448 51.53 -10.56 27.70
C ALA A 448 52.79 -9.94 28.32
N GLU A 449 53.94 -10.01 27.62
CA GLU A 449 55.04 -9.04 27.76
C GLU A 449 54.86 -7.95 26.71
#